data_AF-A0A957YU77-F1
#
_entry.id   AF-A0A957YU77-F1
#
_cell.length_a   1.000
_cell.length_b   1.000
_cell.length_c   1.000
_cell.angle_alpha   90.00
_cell.angle_beta   90.00
_cell.angle_gamma   90.00
#
_symmetry.space_group_name_H-M   'P 1'
#
loop_
_entity.id
_entity.type
_entity.pdbx_description
1 polymer ?
#
loop_
_entity_poly.entity_id
_entity_poly.type
_entity_poly.pdbx_seq_one_letter_code
_entity_poly.pdbx_strand_id
1 'polypeptide(L)'
;MQEKHLTEMDAEEFGQLINEFIDRETKDMDELDAPLFYEALESIYALDTTPQTVKLEARMETRPVSEMNQDPNAIFELLASGPVVLTQQSTPVGVLLSPKEWNTLFDRLEELEDAVEIWKGKYELATGKDTIEDADIAELQSIAKKEQGNR
;
A
#
# COMPACT_ATOMS: atom_id res chain seq x y z
N MET A 1 9.91 19.42 20.41
CA MET A 1 9.80 20.06 19.08
C MET A 1 8.32 20.25 18.78
N GLN A 2 7.92 21.32 18.09
CA GLN A 2 6.54 21.45 17.60
C GLN A 2 6.30 20.38 16.54
N GLU A 3 5.19 19.64 16.65
CA GLU A 3 4.75 18.67 15.64
C GLU A 3 4.32 19.43 14.37
N LYS A 4 5.28 19.74 13.49
CA LYS A 4 4.98 20.16 12.12
C LYS A 4 4.54 18.92 11.32
N HIS A 5 3.51 19.04 10.50
CA HIS A 5 3.15 17.99 9.55
C HIS A 5 4.24 17.83 8.49
N LEU A 6 4.52 16.59 8.05
CA LEU A 6 5.56 16.28 7.04
C LEU A 6 5.42 17.11 5.74
N THR A 7 4.22 17.55 5.41
CA THR A 7 3.92 18.34 4.20
C THR A 7 4.36 19.81 4.29
N GLU A 8 4.77 20.27 5.48
CA GLU A 8 5.16 21.66 5.76
C GLU A 8 6.67 21.80 6.04
N MET A 9 7.42 20.70 6.05
CA MET A 9 8.87 20.70 6.25
C MET A 9 9.60 20.92 4.92
N ASP A 10 10.64 21.73 4.94
CA ASP A 10 11.57 21.79 3.81
C ASP A 10 12.55 20.60 3.83
N ALA A 11 13.30 20.44 2.74
CA ALA A 11 14.20 19.31 2.56
C ALA A 11 15.34 19.28 3.60
N GLU A 12 15.75 20.43 4.11
CA GLU A 12 16.82 20.53 5.12
C GLU A 12 16.28 20.15 6.49
N GLU A 13 15.10 20.63 6.86
CA GLU A 13 14.37 20.25 8.07
C GLU A 13 14.05 18.74 8.08
N PHE A 14 13.58 18.19 6.96
CA PHE A 14 13.33 16.75 6.82
C PHE A 14 14.61 15.93 6.93
N GLY A 15 15.70 16.38 6.30
CA GLY A 15 17.00 15.72 6.40
C GLY A 15 17.53 15.66 7.84
N GLN A 16 17.36 16.73 8.61
CA GLN A 16 17.72 16.76 10.04
C GLN A 16 16.86 15.80 10.86
N LEU A 17 15.55 15.75 10.60
CA LEU A 17 14.63 14.81 11.28
C LEU A 17 15.02 13.35 11.03
N ILE A 18 15.38 13.02 9.78
CA ILE A 18 15.84 11.68 9.41
C ILE A 18 17.17 11.36 10.10
N ASN A 19 18.14 12.27 10.11
CA ASN A 19 19.41 12.04 10.80
C ASN A 19 19.23 11.85 12.30
N GLU A 20 18.37 12.65 12.95
CA GLU A 20 18.08 12.52 14.38
C GLU A 20 17.34 11.21 14.70
N PHE A 21 16.47 10.74 13.78
CA PHE A 21 15.84 9.43 13.87
C PHE A 21 16.86 8.30 13.74
N ILE A 22 17.73 8.36 12.73
CA ILE A 22 18.80 7.36 12.52
C ILE A 22 19.71 7.30 13.75
N ASP A 23 20.20 8.45 14.22
CA ASP A 23 21.06 8.53 15.41
C ASP A 23 20.35 7.97 16.64
N ARG A 24 19.04 8.23 16.82
CA ARG A 24 18.27 7.70 17.95
C ARG A 24 18.10 6.19 17.88
N GLU A 25 17.71 5.64 16.74
CA GLU A 25 17.43 4.21 16.62
C GLU A 25 18.71 3.37 16.59
N THR A 26 19.81 3.88 16.01
CA THR A 26 21.10 3.18 15.94
C THR A 26 21.94 3.28 17.21
N LYS A 27 21.59 4.17 18.15
CA LYS A 27 22.36 4.41 19.38
C LYS A 27 22.52 3.19 20.28
N ASP A 28 21.54 2.31 20.27
CA ASP A 28 21.46 1.11 21.11
C ASP A 28 21.54 -0.19 20.29
N MET A 29 21.84 -0.12 18.98
CA MET A 29 22.04 -1.28 18.10
C MET A 29 23.48 -1.82 18.24
N ASP A 30 23.64 -3.13 18.40
CA ASP A 30 24.97 -3.77 18.41
C ASP A 30 25.63 -3.66 17.02
N GLU A 31 26.98 -3.72 16.94
CA GLU A 31 27.78 -3.51 15.72
C GLU A 31 27.37 -4.39 14.51
N LEU A 32 26.60 -5.46 14.73
CA LEU A 32 26.09 -6.39 13.71
C LEU A 32 24.75 -5.94 13.08
N ASP A 33 23.96 -5.10 13.72
CA ASP A 33 22.61 -4.73 13.26
C ASP A 33 22.58 -3.40 12.48
N ALA A 34 23.57 -2.53 12.70
CA ALA A 34 23.71 -1.27 11.96
C ALA A 34 23.80 -1.46 10.42
N PRO A 35 24.54 -2.44 9.86
CA PRO A 35 24.62 -2.65 8.41
C PRO A 35 23.27 -3.01 7.77
N LEU A 36 22.42 -3.79 8.44
CA LEU A 36 21.09 -4.18 7.94
C LEU A 36 20.13 -2.99 7.88
N PHE A 37 20.26 -2.05 8.81
CA PHE A 37 19.49 -0.81 8.80
C PHE A 37 19.86 0.09 7.62
N TYR A 38 21.16 0.25 7.32
CA TYR A 38 21.61 1.01 6.16
C TYR A 38 21.28 0.31 4.84
N GLU A 39 21.38 -1.02 4.74
CA GLU A 39 20.93 -1.78 3.56
C GLU A 39 19.42 -1.65 3.34
N ALA A 40 18.61 -1.65 4.41
CA ALA A 40 17.17 -1.43 4.32
C ALA A 40 16.86 0.01 3.84
N LEU A 41 17.51 1.03 4.39
CA LEU A 41 17.36 2.41 3.93
C LEU A 41 17.85 2.58 2.50
N GLU A 42 19.01 2.03 2.13
CA GLU A 42 19.49 2.02 0.76
C GLU A 42 18.50 1.29 -0.16
N SER A 43 17.86 0.20 0.25
CA SER A 43 16.84 -0.46 -0.58
C SER A 43 15.58 0.38 -0.80
N ILE A 44 15.20 1.20 0.19
CA ILE A 44 14.08 2.15 0.10
C ILE A 44 14.45 3.33 -0.82
N TYR A 45 15.68 3.85 -0.72
CA TYR A 45 16.16 5.01 -1.48
C TYR A 45 16.77 4.66 -2.86
N ALA A 46 17.21 3.42 -3.08
CA ALA A 46 17.76 2.92 -4.35
C ALA A 46 16.68 2.37 -5.29
N LEU A 47 15.43 2.27 -4.83
CA LEU A 47 14.31 2.30 -5.74
C LEU A 47 14.39 3.65 -6.46
N ASP A 48 14.70 3.60 -7.76
CA ASP A 48 14.58 4.71 -8.73
C ASP A 48 13.08 5.07 -8.89
N THR A 49 12.45 5.36 -7.77
CA THR A 49 11.13 5.88 -7.63
C THR A 49 11.32 7.37 -7.64
N THR A 50 11.50 7.90 -8.85
CA THR A 50 10.91 9.21 -9.10
C THR A 50 9.49 9.11 -8.53
N PRO A 51 9.08 9.93 -7.55
CA PRO A 51 7.70 10.00 -7.15
C PRO A 51 6.96 10.44 -8.40
N GLN A 52 6.50 9.46 -9.18
CA GLN A 52 5.53 9.72 -10.22
C GLN A 52 4.32 10.12 -9.42
N THR A 53 4.18 11.44 -9.25
CA THR A 53 2.87 12.03 -9.10
C THR A 53 2.16 11.58 -10.36
N VAL A 54 1.52 10.41 -10.30
CA VAL A 54 0.61 9.97 -11.33
C VAL A 54 -0.50 10.99 -11.22
N LYS A 55 -0.36 12.05 -12.01
CA LYS A 55 -1.41 13.02 -12.22
C LYS A 55 -2.47 12.21 -12.96
N LEU A 56 -3.35 11.59 -12.18
CA LEU A 56 -4.47 10.80 -12.66
C LEU A 56 -5.40 11.78 -13.37
N GLU A 57 -5.06 12.16 -14.60
CA GLU A 57 -5.96 12.84 -15.51
C GLU A 57 -6.94 11.80 -16.11
N ALA A 58 -7.51 10.97 -15.25
CA ALA A 58 -8.64 10.15 -15.60
C ALA A 58 -9.82 11.10 -15.86
N ARG A 59 -9.95 11.53 -17.12
CA ARG A 59 -11.19 12.14 -17.63
C ARG A 59 -12.24 11.03 -17.66
N MET A 60 -12.78 10.71 -16.51
CA MET A 60 -13.92 9.81 -16.41
C MET A 60 -15.10 10.47 -17.11
N GLU A 61 -15.77 9.72 -17.99
CA GLU A 61 -17.02 10.15 -18.59
C GLU A 61 -18.02 10.45 -17.47
N THR A 62 -18.65 11.61 -17.52
CA THR A 62 -19.70 11.99 -16.57
C THR A 62 -21.06 11.90 -17.25
N ARG A 63 -22.03 11.33 -16.55
CA ARG A 63 -23.42 11.23 -17.01
C ARG A 63 -24.41 11.59 -15.90
N PRO A 64 -25.56 12.19 -16.22
CA PRO A 64 -26.62 12.41 -15.24
C PRO A 64 -27.20 11.07 -14.77
N VAL A 65 -27.56 10.96 -13.50
CA VAL A 65 -28.30 9.78 -12.98
C VAL A 65 -29.60 9.56 -13.73
N SER A 66 -30.25 10.62 -14.21
CA SER A 66 -31.47 10.52 -15.01
C SER A 66 -31.27 9.76 -16.32
N GLU A 67 -30.09 9.84 -16.92
CA GLU A 67 -29.75 9.13 -18.16
C GLU A 67 -29.68 7.62 -17.92
N MET A 68 -29.22 7.18 -16.75
CA MET A 68 -29.22 5.75 -16.40
C MET A 68 -30.63 5.17 -16.33
N ASN A 69 -31.60 5.97 -15.88
CA ASN A 69 -33.00 5.52 -15.81
C ASN A 69 -33.68 5.54 -17.19
N GLN A 70 -33.21 6.38 -18.12
CA GLN A 70 -33.83 6.58 -19.44
C GLN A 70 -33.23 5.66 -20.50
N ASP A 71 -31.91 5.53 -20.54
CA ASP A 71 -31.18 4.68 -21.47
C ASP A 71 -29.98 4.00 -20.78
N PRO A 72 -30.23 2.89 -20.05
CA PRO A 72 -29.18 2.13 -19.40
C PRO A 72 -28.12 1.60 -20.39
N ASN A 73 -28.53 1.30 -21.64
CA ASN A 73 -27.65 0.69 -22.62
C ASN A 73 -26.56 1.66 -23.07
N ALA A 74 -26.90 2.92 -23.30
CA ALA A 74 -25.91 3.96 -23.62
C ALA A 74 -24.84 4.08 -22.52
N ILE A 75 -25.20 3.95 -21.24
CA ILE A 75 -24.24 3.96 -20.14
C ILE A 75 -23.39 2.69 -20.11
N PHE A 76 -23.97 1.53 -20.38
CA PHE A 76 -23.22 0.28 -20.42
C PHE A 76 -22.23 0.21 -21.60
N GLU A 77 -22.54 0.84 -22.73
CA GLU A 77 -21.59 1.02 -23.83
C GLU A 77 -20.40 1.87 -23.41
N LEU A 78 -20.62 2.94 -22.64
CA LEU A 78 -19.55 3.76 -22.08
C LEU A 78 -18.70 2.98 -21.06
N LEU A 79 -19.31 2.10 -20.26
CA LEU A 79 -18.57 1.25 -19.31
C LEU A 79 -17.58 0.29 -19.97
N ALA A 80 -17.77 -0.05 -21.25
CA ALA A 80 -16.80 -0.83 -21.99
C ALA A 80 -15.47 -0.07 -22.22
N SER A 81 -15.51 1.26 -22.18
CA SER A 81 -14.35 2.14 -22.34
C SER A 81 -13.69 2.56 -21.02
N GLY A 82 -14.39 2.42 -19.90
CA GLY A 82 -13.86 2.72 -18.56
C GLY A 82 -14.93 3.11 -17.55
N PRO A 83 -14.52 3.52 -16.33
CA PRO A 83 -15.43 3.97 -15.28
C PRO A 83 -16.27 5.18 -15.71
N VAL A 84 -17.54 5.18 -15.31
CA VAL A 84 -18.49 6.29 -15.58
C VAL A 84 -18.93 6.92 -14.28
N VAL A 85 -18.79 8.24 -14.15
CA VAL A 85 -19.25 9.00 -12.99
C VAL A 85 -20.69 9.43 -13.20
N LEU A 86 -21.55 9.07 -12.25
CA LEU A 86 -22.93 9.52 -12.21
C LEU A 86 -23.04 10.83 -11.42
N THR A 87 -23.80 11.77 -11.98
CA THR A 87 -24.01 13.10 -11.39
C THR A 87 -25.49 13.39 -11.15
N GLN A 88 -25.79 14.07 -10.05
CA GLN A 88 -27.11 14.62 -9.73
C GLN A 88 -26.94 16.11 -9.44
N GLN A 89 -27.68 16.97 -10.16
CA GLN A 89 -27.53 18.43 -10.04
C GLN A 89 -26.07 18.89 -10.13
N SER A 90 -25.33 18.35 -11.11
CA SER A 90 -23.89 18.60 -11.33
C SER A 90 -22.96 18.17 -10.20
N THR A 91 -23.46 17.43 -9.21
CA THR A 91 -22.66 16.86 -8.12
C THR A 91 -22.42 15.38 -8.39
N PRO A 92 -21.17 14.86 -8.34
CA PRO A 92 -20.90 13.43 -8.40
C PRO A 92 -21.58 12.69 -7.25
N VAL A 93 -22.34 11.64 -7.55
CA VAL A 93 -23.07 10.85 -6.55
C VAL A 93 -22.69 9.37 -6.55
N GLY A 94 -22.04 8.89 -7.61
CA GLY A 94 -21.59 7.51 -7.69
C GLY A 94 -20.68 7.28 -8.90
N VAL A 95 -19.99 6.14 -8.90
CA VAL A 95 -19.18 5.67 -10.02
C VAL A 95 -19.68 4.28 -10.39
N LEU A 96 -19.90 4.07 -11.67
CA LEU A 96 -20.19 2.77 -12.24
C LEU A 96 -18.90 2.16 -12.77
N LEU A 97 -18.74 0.88 -12.47
CA LEU A 97 -17.62 0.05 -12.88
C LEU A 97 -18.17 -1.24 -13.45
N SER A 98 -17.47 -1.81 -14.44
CA SER A 98 -17.77 -3.18 -14.83
C SER A 98 -17.33 -4.13 -13.70
N PRO A 99 -17.99 -5.29 -13.51
CA PRO A 99 -17.56 -6.28 -12.52
C PRO A 99 -16.11 -6.73 -12.72
N LYS A 100 -15.66 -6.81 -13.98
CA LYS A 100 -14.28 -7.14 -14.31
C LYS A 100 -13.32 -6.09 -13.78
N GLU A 101 -13.60 -4.81 -14.03
CA GLU A 101 -12.77 -3.70 -13.55
C GLU A 101 -12.75 -3.64 -12.03
N TRP A 102 -13.90 -3.84 -11.38
CA TRP A 102 -14.00 -3.93 -9.93
C TRP A 102 -13.08 -5.01 -9.35
N ASN A 103 -13.15 -6.22 -9.90
CA ASN A 103 -12.31 -7.33 -9.44
C ASN A 103 -10.83 -7.02 -9.65
N THR A 104 -10.45 -6.49 -10.83
CA THR A 104 -9.05 -6.11 -11.09
C THR A 104 -8.52 -5.05 -10.13
N LEU A 105 -9.35 -4.06 -9.75
CA LEU A 105 -8.97 -3.07 -8.75
C LEU A 105 -8.80 -3.70 -7.37
N PHE A 106 -9.64 -4.66 -7.02
CA PHE A 106 -9.57 -5.36 -5.74
C PHE A 106 -8.34 -6.28 -5.67
N ASP A 107 -8.10 -7.08 -6.70
CA ASP A 107 -6.92 -7.94 -6.80
C ASP A 107 -5.63 -7.11 -6.65
N ARG A 108 -5.57 -5.95 -7.31
CA ARG A 108 -4.43 -5.04 -7.19
C ARG A 108 -4.32 -4.41 -5.81
N LEU A 109 -5.43 -4.15 -5.12
CA LEU A 109 -5.41 -3.64 -3.75
C LEU A 109 -4.84 -4.70 -2.81
N GLU A 110 -5.28 -5.95 -2.93
CA GLU A 110 -4.77 -7.08 -2.15
C GLU A 110 -3.26 -7.28 -2.36
N GLU A 111 -2.79 -7.28 -3.61
CA GLU A 111 -1.35 -7.34 -3.93
C GLU A 111 -0.54 -6.20 -3.27
N LEU A 112 -1.11 -4.99 -3.21
CA LEU A 112 -0.45 -3.84 -2.58
C LEU A 112 -0.46 -3.94 -1.05
N GLU A 113 -1.54 -4.43 -0.46
CA GLU A 113 -1.65 -4.65 0.98
C GLU A 113 -0.67 -5.73 1.44
N ASP A 114 -0.58 -6.85 0.71
CA ASP A 114 0.41 -7.91 0.93
C ASP A 114 1.84 -7.38 0.85
N ALA A 115 2.14 -6.58 -0.17
CA ALA A 115 3.46 -5.97 -0.31
C ALA A 115 3.79 -5.07 0.89
N VAL A 116 2.84 -4.26 1.33
CA VAL A 116 3.00 -3.39 2.51
C VAL A 116 3.23 -4.22 3.77
N GLU A 117 2.53 -5.33 3.95
CA GLU A 117 2.72 -6.23 5.10
C GLU A 117 4.12 -6.85 5.10
N ILE A 118 4.60 -7.36 3.96
CA ILE A 118 5.96 -7.88 3.81
C ILE A 118 7.00 -6.80 4.17
N TRP A 119 6.80 -5.58 3.70
CA TRP A 119 7.72 -4.47 3.99
C TRP A 119 7.70 -4.06 5.47
N LYS A 120 6.54 -4.09 6.12
CA LYS A 120 6.44 -3.87 7.58
C LYS A 120 7.19 -4.93 8.35
N GLY A 121 7.01 -6.21 8.02
CA GLY A 121 7.75 -7.31 8.66
C GLY A 121 9.26 -7.16 8.49
N LYS A 122 9.73 -6.83 7.28
CA LYS A 122 11.15 -6.54 7.04
C LYS A 122 11.68 -5.39 7.89
N TYR A 123 10.89 -4.32 8.04
CA TYR A 123 11.25 -3.17 8.86
C TYR A 123 11.29 -3.53 10.35
N GLU A 124 10.34 -4.31 10.85
CA GLU A 124 10.30 -4.75 12.24
C GLU A 124 11.50 -5.65 12.57
N LEU A 125 11.85 -6.58 11.67
CA LEU A 125 13.07 -7.38 11.78
C LEU A 125 14.33 -6.51 11.77
N ALA A 126 14.45 -5.56 10.83
CA ALA A 126 15.62 -4.70 10.72
C ALA A 126 15.78 -3.73 11.91
N THR A 127 14.69 -3.37 12.58
CA THR A 127 14.70 -2.50 13.77
C THR A 127 14.72 -3.28 15.08
N GLY A 128 14.86 -4.61 15.04
CA GLY A 128 14.87 -5.48 16.23
C GLY A 128 13.54 -5.51 16.99
N LYS A 129 12.44 -5.05 16.37
CA LYS A 129 11.08 -5.08 16.92
C LYS A 129 10.41 -6.43 16.72
N ASP A 130 10.96 -7.25 15.84
CA ASP A 130 10.58 -8.64 15.63
C ASP A 130 11.82 -9.51 15.44
N THR A 131 11.69 -10.81 15.61
CA THR A 131 12.78 -11.78 15.49
C THR A 131 12.37 -12.97 14.64
N ILE A 132 13.27 -13.42 13.76
CA ILE A 132 13.06 -14.66 13.00
C ILE A 132 13.28 -15.84 13.94
N GLU A 133 12.23 -16.60 14.23
CA GLU A 133 12.35 -17.90 14.87
C GLU A 133 12.56 -18.98 13.80
N ASP A 134 13.61 -19.79 13.95
CA ASP A 134 13.81 -20.98 13.13
C ASP A 134 12.68 -21.97 13.43
N ALA A 135 11.76 -22.14 12.49
CA ALA A 135 10.70 -23.12 12.63
C ALA A 135 11.27 -24.54 12.51
N ASP A 136 11.22 -25.32 13.59
CA ASP A 136 11.57 -26.75 13.53
C ASP A 136 10.51 -27.50 12.71
N ILE A 137 10.92 -27.97 11.53
CA ILE A 137 10.09 -28.73 10.60
C ILE A 137 9.50 -29.98 11.27
N ALA A 138 10.20 -30.58 12.25
CA ALA A 138 9.70 -31.73 13.00
C ALA A 138 8.50 -31.36 13.90
N GLU A 139 8.51 -30.17 14.47
CA GLU A 139 7.43 -29.65 15.32
C GLU A 139 6.17 -29.35 14.48
N LEU A 140 6.33 -28.70 13.33
CA LEU A 140 5.22 -28.43 12.39
C LEU A 140 4.56 -29.71 11.85
N GLN A 141 5.36 -30.74 11.56
CA GLN A 141 4.83 -32.05 11.14
C GLN A 141 4.06 -32.77 12.25
N SER A 142 4.46 -32.57 13.51
CA SER A 142 3.75 -33.15 14.66
C SER A 142 2.38 -32.51 14.88
N ILE A 143 2.26 -31.19 14.64
CA ILE A 143 1.00 -30.43 14.71
C ILE A 143 0.07 -30.85 13.57
N ALA A 144 0.58 -30.92 12.32
CA ALA A 144 -0.22 -31.33 11.16
C ALA A 144 -0.77 -32.77 11.28
N LYS A 145 0.01 -33.71 11.87
CA LYS A 145 -0.47 -35.07 12.15
C LYS A 145 -1.55 -35.12 13.24
N LYS A 146 -1.50 -34.21 14.21
CA LYS A 146 -2.47 -34.15 15.32
C LYS A 146 -3.85 -33.70 14.84
N GLU A 147 -3.91 -32.84 13.84
CA GLU A 147 -5.16 -32.36 13.24
C GLU A 147 -5.79 -33.36 12.26
N GLN A 148 -4.97 -34.15 11.55
CA GLN A 148 -5.47 -35.20 10.65
C GLN A 148 -6.01 -36.44 11.39
N GLY A 149 -5.61 -36.65 12.65
CA GLY A 149 -6.05 -37.78 13.48
C GLY A 149 -7.37 -37.57 14.23
N ASN A 150 -8.00 -36.40 14.11
CA ASN A 150 -9.21 -36.03 14.86
C ASN A 150 -10.46 -35.85 13.96
N ARG A 151 -10.46 -36.47 12.77
CA ARG A 151 -11.61 -36.58 11.86
C ARG A 151 -12.11 -38.01 11.76
#